data_AF-A0A3S0BXL7-F1
#
_entry.id   AF-A0A3S0BXL7-F1
#
_cell.length_a   1.000
_cell.length_b   1.000
_cell.length_c   1.000
_cell.angle_alpha   90.00
_cell.angle_beta   90.00
_cell.angle_gamma   90.00
#
_symmetry.space_group_name_H-M   'P 1'
#
loop_
_entity.id
_entity.type
_entity.pdbx_description
1 polymer ?
#
loop_
_entity_poly.entity_id
_entity_poly.type
_entity_poly.pdbx_seq_one_letter_code
_entity_poly.pdbx_strand_id
1 'polypeptide(L)'
;MLFRLSFLLVFLIVSCSSSKRPDIVFEDFESGDFGKWNKLGVAFDKPCRIDSVSVNIKNAQGSFFAFSNFEGEGESHNQGKLVSKNFIIDRKYIRLLVAGGKHDTRECINLIVNNKIVRVASGENDNIFRKVIWDVDDLQGESAVIEIVDAMITEYTPNTLPHILVDNIVFSDFKDAREEVFEDFESGSYGNWKVEGEAFEVPRNRTNVYYPLTPDGFNGKFFAFSFGETHDTKQGKLTSKTFTIKYDGIKFLVGGGRHPNKTCINLLVNDSIVFSQTGQNDGQLRWKQWDVTPFKGQKARIEILDHFSGGWGHIMVDDIIFFNKPVPYNIWIYLVVAVIAVVIGILLLRRYIFHLRKGSKVKVSEVEMEKFEKVKASIEESGIYKDQNLSIDQILEVAGESEENINMLFDKIGRTSLTNYLNYLRVEEFKRLLKDPNNEAYTMMYLAEKSGFSSKTSFYRVFKAVTNRTPSEYKKSLGQ
;
A
#
# COMPACT_ATOMS: atom_id res chain seq x y z
N MET A 1 11.92 27.69 8.78
CA MET A 1 12.64 26.39 8.84
C MET A 1 11.67 25.22 9.06
N LEU A 2 10.77 25.28 10.05
CA LEU A 2 9.75 24.26 10.32
C LEU A 2 8.86 23.89 9.11
N PHE A 3 8.42 24.87 8.31
CA PHE A 3 7.59 24.63 7.11
C PHE A 3 8.28 23.81 6.00
N ARG A 4 9.61 23.87 5.90
CA ARG A 4 10.39 23.10 4.90
C ARG A 4 10.63 21.65 5.33
N LEU A 5 10.77 21.40 6.65
CA LEU A 5 10.85 20.03 7.17
C LEU A 5 9.51 19.30 7.05
N SER A 6 8.38 20.00 7.27
CA SER A 6 7.04 19.41 7.11
C SER A 6 6.75 19.01 5.66
N PHE A 7 7.23 19.78 4.68
CA PHE A 7 7.02 19.48 3.26
C PHE A 7 7.86 18.28 2.77
N LEU A 8 9.09 18.13 3.28
CA LEU A 8 9.94 16.97 2.96
C LEU A 8 9.43 15.67 3.58
N LEU A 9 8.85 15.74 4.78
CA LEU A 9 8.26 14.57 5.45
C LEU A 9 7.02 14.07 4.70
N VAL A 10 6.18 14.98 4.18
CA VAL A 10 5.00 14.63 3.38
C VAL A 10 5.39 13.94 2.07
N PHE A 11 6.49 14.37 1.42
CA PHE A 11 6.96 13.73 0.18
C PHE A 11 7.57 12.34 0.40
N LEU A 12 8.26 12.09 1.53
CA LEU A 12 8.76 10.76 1.87
C LEU A 12 7.63 9.77 2.20
N ILE A 13 6.52 10.24 2.79
CA ILE A 13 5.40 9.39 3.22
C ILE A 13 4.50 9.00 2.03
N VAL A 14 4.49 9.76 0.93
CA VAL A 14 3.76 9.39 -0.32
C VAL A 14 4.43 8.21 -1.05
N SER A 15 5.73 7.98 -0.86
CA SER A 15 6.45 6.86 -1.49
C SER A 15 6.36 5.52 -0.76
N CYS A 16 5.73 5.45 0.42
CA CYS A 16 5.60 4.20 1.19
C CYS A 16 4.20 3.56 1.15
N SER A 17 3.35 4.03 0.23
CA SER A 17 2.21 3.24 -0.23
C SER A 17 2.75 2.22 -1.23
N SER A 18 3.22 1.05 -0.77
CA SER A 18 3.41 -0.07 -1.70
C SER A 18 2.04 -0.35 -2.31
N SER A 19 1.82 0.03 -3.56
CA SER A 19 0.66 -0.43 -4.31
C SER A 19 0.68 -1.95 -4.23
N LYS A 20 -0.39 -2.55 -3.68
CA LYS A 20 -0.46 -4.00 -3.47
C LYS A 20 -0.21 -4.67 -4.82
N ARG A 21 0.93 -5.35 -4.96
CA ARG A 21 1.32 -5.95 -6.24
C ARG A 21 0.38 -7.13 -6.54
N PRO A 22 -0.04 -7.33 -7.80
CA PRO A 22 -0.82 -8.51 -8.16
C PRO A 22 0.02 -9.77 -7.96
N ASP A 23 -0.70 -10.87 -7.75
CA ASP A 23 -0.11 -12.20 -7.70
C ASP A 23 0.41 -12.55 -9.11
N ILE A 24 1.53 -13.27 -9.16
CA ILE A 24 2.15 -13.70 -10.42
C ILE A 24 1.92 -15.20 -10.53
N VAL A 25 1.11 -15.62 -11.51
CA VAL A 25 1.05 -17.03 -11.91
C VAL A 25 2.37 -17.34 -12.61
N PHE A 26 3.22 -18.10 -11.94
CA PHE A 26 4.52 -18.51 -12.47
C PHE A 26 4.35 -19.65 -13.46
N GLU A 27 3.52 -20.63 -13.11
CA GLU A 27 3.16 -21.77 -13.96
C GLU A 27 1.85 -22.40 -13.48
N ASP A 28 0.88 -22.54 -14.37
CA ASP A 28 -0.39 -23.26 -14.16
C ASP A 28 -0.56 -24.44 -15.12
N PHE A 29 0.40 -24.67 -16.04
CA PHE A 29 0.42 -25.77 -17.01
C PHE A 29 -0.75 -25.81 -18.01
N GLU A 30 -1.63 -24.81 -18.01
CA GLU A 30 -2.83 -24.75 -18.86
C GLU A 30 -2.54 -24.48 -20.34
N SER A 31 -1.30 -24.12 -20.68
CA SER A 31 -0.84 -24.09 -22.08
C SER A 31 -0.89 -25.47 -22.74
N GLY A 32 -0.85 -26.55 -21.94
CA GLY A 32 -0.72 -27.93 -22.43
C GLY A 32 0.70 -28.30 -22.87
N ASP A 33 1.69 -27.42 -22.63
CA ASP A 33 3.11 -27.67 -22.89
C ASP A 33 3.99 -27.11 -21.76
N PHE A 34 5.15 -27.72 -21.52
CA PHE A 34 6.09 -27.26 -20.47
C PHE A 34 6.86 -25.99 -20.87
N GLY A 35 6.63 -25.45 -22.07
CA GLY A 35 7.17 -24.18 -22.57
C GLY A 35 8.65 -23.97 -22.29
N LYS A 36 8.92 -23.16 -21.27
CA LYS A 36 10.27 -22.69 -20.90
C LYS A 36 10.99 -23.56 -19.86
N TRP A 37 10.34 -24.61 -19.36
CA TRP A 37 10.96 -25.55 -18.42
C TRP A 37 11.92 -26.47 -19.15
N ASN A 38 13.08 -26.71 -18.55
CA ASN A 38 14.04 -27.69 -19.04
C ASN A 38 13.66 -29.07 -18.51
N LYS A 39 13.32 -29.97 -19.42
CA LYS A 39 13.02 -31.36 -19.12
C LYS A 39 14.30 -32.19 -19.15
N LEU A 40 14.55 -32.94 -18.08
CA LEU A 40 15.66 -33.88 -17.94
C LEU A 40 15.11 -35.27 -17.63
N GLY A 41 15.60 -36.31 -18.29
CA GLY A 41 15.06 -37.67 -18.13
C GLY A 41 13.72 -37.88 -18.83
N VAL A 42 12.99 -38.90 -18.42
CA VAL A 42 11.77 -39.39 -19.11
C VAL A 42 10.50 -39.31 -18.27
N ALA A 43 10.58 -39.01 -16.97
CA ALA A 43 9.41 -38.99 -16.08
C ALA A 43 8.26 -38.07 -16.52
N PHE A 44 8.59 -36.95 -17.18
CA PHE A 44 7.62 -35.94 -17.60
C PHE A 44 7.58 -35.89 -19.12
N ASP A 45 6.42 -36.01 -19.77
CA ASP A 45 6.33 -35.83 -21.22
C ASP A 45 5.83 -34.43 -21.58
N LYS A 46 4.55 -34.19 -21.27
CA LYS A 46 3.81 -32.94 -21.38
C LYS A 46 2.84 -32.81 -20.20
N PRO A 47 2.32 -31.62 -19.89
CA PRO A 47 1.21 -31.48 -18.95
C PRO A 47 0.07 -32.44 -19.30
N CYS A 48 -0.48 -33.10 -18.28
CA CYS A 48 -1.52 -34.09 -18.46
C CYS A 48 -2.89 -33.46 -18.28
N ARG A 49 -3.82 -33.76 -19.18
CA ARG A 49 -5.21 -33.29 -19.07
C ARG A 49 -5.97 -34.17 -18.07
N ILE A 50 -6.73 -33.55 -17.18
CA ILE A 50 -7.41 -34.23 -16.06
C ILE A 50 -8.29 -35.41 -16.49
N ASP A 51 -8.98 -35.29 -17.62
CA ASP A 51 -9.88 -36.32 -18.17
C ASP A 51 -9.15 -37.44 -18.94
N SER A 52 -7.85 -37.31 -19.15
CA SER A 52 -7.01 -38.26 -19.89
C SER A 52 -6.31 -39.24 -18.94
N VAL A 53 -6.50 -39.08 -17.63
CA VAL A 53 -5.89 -39.92 -16.60
C VAL A 53 -6.91 -40.94 -16.10
N SER A 54 -6.48 -42.21 -15.98
CA SER A 54 -7.32 -43.30 -15.47
C SER A 54 -7.52 -43.28 -13.95
N VAL A 55 -6.75 -42.46 -13.23
CA VAL A 55 -6.87 -42.26 -11.77
C VAL A 55 -7.73 -41.04 -11.45
N ASN A 56 -8.48 -41.13 -10.35
CA ASN A 56 -9.34 -40.03 -9.89
C ASN A 56 -8.50 -38.90 -9.28
N ILE A 57 -8.30 -37.83 -10.04
CA ILE A 57 -7.64 -36.59 -9.60
C ILE A 57 -8.67 -35.67 -8.93
N LYS A 58 -8.33 -35.10 -7.78
CA LYS A 58 -9.18 -34.14 -7.06
C LYS A 58 -8.45 -32.84 -6.78
N ASN A 59 -9.19 -31.72 -6.82
CA ASN A 59 -8.73 -30.36 -6.51
C ASN A 59 -7.61 -29.83 -7.43
N ALA A 60 -7.43 -30.39 -8.62
CA ALA A 60 -6.65 -29.71 -9.66
C ALA A 60 -7.34 -28.39 -10.03
N GLN A 61 -6.56 -27.40 -10.44
CA GLN A 61 -7.08 -26.12 -10.88
C GLN A 61 -6.93 -26.03 -12.40
N GLY A 62 -8.03 -25.84 -13.12
CA GLY A 62 -8.02 -25.92 -14.57
C GLY A 62 -8.06 -27.36 -15.09
N SER A 63 -7.54 -27.56 -16.30
CA SER A 63 -7.62 -28.82 -17.02
C SER A 63 -6.31 -29.58 -17.08
N PHE A 64 -5.16 -28.93 -16.86
CA PHE A 64 -3.83 -29.49 -17.04
C PHE A 64 -2.98 -29.39 -15.78
N PHE A 65 -2.04 -30.31 -15.62
CA PHE A 65 -1.07 -30.28 -14.52
C PHE A 65 0.20 -31.04 -14.89
N ALA A 66 1.30 -30.77 -14.19
CA ALA A 66 2.49 -31.59 -14.32
C ALA A 66 2.29 -32.94 -13.63
N PHE A 67 2.61 -34.04 -14.33
CA PHE A 67 2.44 -35.40 -13.84
C PHE A 67 3.61 -36.28 -14.27
N SER A 68 4.26 -36.97 -13.32
CA SER A 68 5.46 -37.78 -13.58
C SER A 68 5.20 -39.26 -13.95
N ASN A 69 4.06 -39.54 -14.58
CA ASN A 69 3.64 -40.93 -14.89
C ASN A 69 3.83 -41.30 -16.37
N PHE A 70 4.92 -40.84 -17.00
CA PHE A 70 5.21 -41.21 -18.38
C PHE A 70 5.82 -42.63 -18.47
N GLU A 71 5.12 -43.54 -19.14
CA GLU A 71 5.59 -44.88 -19.49
C GLU A 71 6.36 -44.83 -20.82
N GLY A 72 7.60 -44.32 -20.81
CA GLY A 72 8.48 -44.37 -21.99
C GLY A 72 9.11 -45.74 -22.20
N GLU A 73 9.41 -46.12 -23.45
CA GLU A 73 10.23 -47.31 -23.76
C GLU A 73 11.72 -47.06 -23.42
N GLY A 74 12.35 -47.91 -22.60
CA GLY A 74 13.80 -47.87 -22.33
C GLY A 74 14.22 -48.36 -20.92
N GLU A 75 15.53 -48.45 -20.67
CA GLU A 75 16.13 -48.89 -19.38
C GLU A 75 16.04 -47.83 -18.26
N SER A 76 15.65 -46.59 -18.59
CA SER A 76 15.46 -45.51 -17.63
C SER A 76 14.07 -45.59 -17.01
N HIS A 77 13.91 -46.41 -15.98
CA HIS A 77 12.73 -46.43 -15.11
C HIS A 77 12.28 -44.99 -14.78
N ASN A 78 11.04 -44.59 -15.10
CA ASN A 78 10.26 -43.36 -14.79
C ASN A 78 10.93 -42.16 -14.07
N GLN A 79 12.20 -41.86 -14.34
CA GLN A 79 12.99 -40.85 -13.64
C GLN A 79 13.17 -39.61 -14.49
N GLY A 80 13.12 -38.46 -13.85
CA GLY A 80 13.29 -37.19 -14.53
C GLY A 80 12.99 -36.00 -13.66
N LYS A 81 13.23 -34.83 -14.25
CA LYS A 81 13.05 -33.54 -13.60
C LYS A 81 12.51 -32.52 -14.58
N LEU A 82 11.68 -31.62 -14.07
CA LEU A 82 11.36 -30.35 -14.72
C LEU A 82 12.07 -29.24 -13.95
N VAL A 83 12.90 -28.48 -14.65
CA VAL A 83 13.66 -27.37 -14.06
C VAL A 83 13.18 -26.06 -14.66
N SER A 84 12.71 -25.14 -13.83
CA SER A 84 12.26 -23.83 -14.28
C SER A 84 13.41 -22.99 -14.81
N LYS A 85 13.11 -21.88 -15.48
CA LYS A 85 14.12 -20.82 -15.66
C LYS A 85 14.47 -20.19 -14.32
N ASN A 86 15.67 -19.62 -14.25
CA ASN A 86 16.05 -18.78 -13.11
C ASN A 86 15.08 -17.60 -12.99
N PHE A 87 14.69 -17.29 -11.76
CA PHE A 87 13.92 -16.11 -11.41
C PHE A 87 14.51 -15.43 -10.17
N ILE A 88 14.08 -14.20 -9.92
CA ILE A 88 14.40 -13.48 -8.69
C ILE A 88 13.20 -13.58 -7.75
N ILE A 89 13.43 -13.93 -6.49
CA ILE A 89 12.37 -13.95 -5.48
C ILE A 89 12.00 -12.50 -5.15
N ASP A 90 10.88 -12.02 -5.68
CA ASP A 90 10.36 -10.66 -5.46
C ASP A 90 9.00 -10.67 -4.72
N ARG A 91 8.61 -11.79 -4.13
CA ARG A 91 7.34 -11.97 -3.41
C ARG A 91 7.60 -12.72 -2.12
N LYS A 92 6.75 -12.48 -1.12
CA LYS A 92 6.89 -13.07 0.22
C LYS A 92 6.55 -14.55 0.29
N TYR A 93 5.68 -15.01 -0.60
CA TYR A 93 5.16 -16.36 -0.59
C TYR A 93 5.18 -16.98 -1.98
N ILE A 94 5.53 -18.27 -2.04
CA ILE A 94 5.28 -19.13 -3.21
C ILE A 94 4.19 -20.11 -2.79
N ARG A 95 3.06 -20.08 -3.51
CA ARG A 95 1.89 -20.93 -3.28
C ARG A 95 1.82 -21.91 -4.44
N LEU A 96 1.55 -23.18 -4.16
CA LEU A 96 1.46 -24.22 -5.20
C LEU A 96 0.54 -25.36 -4.75
N LEU A 97 0.09 -26.18 -5.70
CA LEU A 97 -0.69 -27.39 -5.45
C LEU A 97 0.21 -28.62 -5.67
N VAL A 98 0.20 -29.56 -4.72
CA VAL A 98 0.95 -30.82 -4.81
C VAL A 98 0.05 -32.02 -4.48
N ALA A 99 0.22 -33.11 -5.21
CA ALA A 99 -0.29 -34.44 -4.90
C ALA A 99 0.72 -35.52 -5.31
N GLY A 100 0.38 -36.79 -5.09
CA GLY A 100 1.23 -37.94 -5.40
C GLY A 100 1.95 -38.50 -4.19
N GLY A 101 3.14 -39.05 -4.41
CA GLY A 101 3.98 -39.70 -3.41
C GLY A 101 4.40 -38.77 -2.28
N LYS A 102 4.52 -39.32 -1.07
CA LYS A 102 4.98 -38.59 0.13
C LYS A 102 6.46 -38.80 0.37
N HIS A 103 7.31 -38.25 -0.49
CA HIS A 103 8.76 -38.37 -0.36
C HIS A 103 9.47 -37.07 -0.71
N ASP A 104 10.06 -36.41 0.29
CA ASP A 104 10.73 -35.12 0.11
C ASP A 104 12.07 -35.20 -0.64
N THR A 105 12.49 -36.39 -1.06
CA THR A 105 13.76 -36.59 -1.78
C THR A 105 13.62 -37.30 -3.13
N ARG A 106 12.44 -37.83 -3.45
CA ARG A 106 12.21 -38.66 -4.64
C ARG A 106 11.14 -38.09 -5.54
N GLU A 107 9.91 -38.00 -5.05
CA GLU A 107 8.77 -37.41 -5.75
C GLU A 107 8.40 -36.10 -5.04
N CYS A 108 9.18 -35.05 -5.35
CA CYS A 108 9.07 -33.76 -4.67
C CYS A 108 9.23 -32.56 -5.61
N ILE A 109 8.79 -31.40 -5.13
CA ILE A 109 9.10 -30.11 -5.71
C ILE A 109 10.02 -29.34 -4.76
N ASN A 110 11.10 -28.78 -5.33
CA ASN A 110 12.16 -28.08 -4.62
C ASN A 110 12.22 -26.62 -5.04
N LEU A 111 12.45 -25.73 -4.07
CA LEU A 111 12.99 -24.39 -4.31
C LEU A 111 14.50 -24.43 -4.08
N ILE A 112 15.27 -24.03 -5.09
CA ILE A 112 16.72 -24.04 -5.06
C ILE A 112 17.22 -22.60 -5.12
N VAL A 113 18.04 -22.21 -4.15
CA VAL A 113 18.75 -20.92 -4.10
C VAL A 113 20.22 -21.20 -3.89
N ASN A 114 21.10 -20.58 -4.68
CA ASN A 114 22.56 -20.77 -4.58
C ASN A 114 22.97 -22.27 -4.57
N ASN A 115 22.39 -23.06 -5.48
CA ASN A 115 22.57 -24.51 -5.63
C ASN A 115 22.23 -25.34 -4.38
N LYS A 116 21.42 -24.81 -3.45
CA LYS A 116 20.93 -25.52 -2.27
C LYS A 116 19.40 -25.56 -2.27
N ILE A 117 18.84 -26.71 -1.94
CA ILE A 117 17.41 -26.85 -1.69
C ILE A 117 17.09 -26.10 -0.39
N VAL A 118 16.26 -25.06 -0.49
CA VAL A 118 15.87 -24.20 0.64
C VAL A 118 14.44 -24.42 1.09
N ARG A 119 13.58 -24.96 0.20
CA ARG A 119 12.22 -25.41 0.51
C ARG A 119 11.92 -26.67 -0.30
N VAL A 120 11.09 -27.54 0.25
CA VAL A 120 10.65 -28.79 -0.38
C VAL A 120 9.18 -29.05 -0.08
N ALA A 121 8.50 -29.75 -0.96
CA ALA A 121 7.17 -30.29 -0.74
C ALA A 121 6.95 -31.57 -1.54
N SER A 122 6.10 -32.45 -1.02
CA SER A 122 5.66 -33.68 -1.65
C SER A 122 4.16 -33.89 -1.41
N GLY A 123 3.59 -34.95 -2.01
CA GLY A 123 2.18 -35.31 -1.83
C GLY A 123 1.92 -36.04 -0.50
N GLU A 124 0.73 -36.60 -0.37
CA GLU A 124 0.30 -37.36 0.83
C GLU A 124 -0.01 -38.83 0.51
N ASN A 125 0.64 -39.39 -0.52
CA ASN A 125 0.35 -40.71 -1.09
C ASN A 125 -1.09 -40.86 -1.60
N ASP A 126 -1.64 -39.79 -2.19
CA ASP A 126 -2.93 -39.81 -2.89
C ASP A 126 -2.92 -38.84 -4.10
N ASN A 127 -3.98 -38.89 -4.91
CA ASN A 127 -4.16 -38.01 -6.08
C ASN A 127 -5.02 -36.77 -5.76
N ILE A 128 -4.93 -36.25 -4.54
CA ILE A 128 -5.70 -35.10 -4.07
C ILE A 128 -4.74 -33.91 -3.94
N PHE A 129 -4.86 -32.94 -4.84
CA PHE A 129 -4.08 -31.71 -4.78
C PHE A 129 -4.34 -30.97 -3.47
N ARG A 130 -3.24 -30.60 -2.81
CA ARG A 130 -3.23 -29.82 -1.58
C ARG A 130 -2.38 -28.57 -1.76
N LYS A 131 -2.88 -27.48 -1.21
CA LYS A 131 -2.17 -26.21 -1.17
C LYS A 131 -0.94 -26.32 -0.26
N VAL A 132 0.21 -26.03 -0.83
CA VAL A 132 1.49 -25.82 -0.14
C VAL A 132 1.84 -24.33 -0.23
N ILE A 133 2.34 -23.79 0.87
CA ILE A 133 2.77 -22.39 0.95
C ILE A 133 4.19 -22.37 1.50
N TRP A 134 5.13 -21.87 0.71
CA TRP A 134 6.47 -21.54 1.17
C TRP A 134 6.53 -20.06 1.54
N ASP A 135 6.86 -19.78 2.80
CA ASP A 135 7.32 -18.46 3.23
C ASP A 135 8.77 -18.28 2.76
N VAL A 136 8.99 -17.26 1.94
CA VAL A 136 10.26 -16.93 1.32
C VAL A 136 10.61 -15.45 1.50
N ASP A 137 9.99 -14.79 2.49
CA ASP A 137 10.28 -13.39 2.82
C ASP A 137 11.77 -13.19 3.17
N ASP A 138 12.38 -14.22 3.77
CA ASP A 138 13.81 -14.32 4.10
C ASP A 138 14.74 -14.46 2.88
N LEU A 139 14.20 -14.80 1.71
CA LEU A 139 14.96 -15.07 0.49
C LEU A 139 14.74 -14.01 -0.61
N GLN A 140 14.07 -12.89 -0.29
CA GLN A 140 13.81 -11.85 -1.29
C GLN A 140 15.10 -11.26 -1.87
N GLY A 141 15.11 -11.08 -3.20
CA GLY A 141 16.24 -10.58 -3.98
C GLY A 141 17.21 -11.67 -4.45
N GLU A 142 17.14 -12.88 -3.91
CA GLU A 142 17.98 -14.01 -4.33
C GLU A 142 17.52 -14.57 -5.68
N SER A 143 18.48 -15.13 -6.43
CA SER A 143 18.17 -15.90 -7.64
C SER A 143 17.83 -17.36 -7.28
N ALA A 144 16.71 -17.84 -7.82
CA ALA A 144 16.16 -19.13 -7.49
C ALA A 144 15.71 -19.91 -8.74
N VAL A 145 15.56 -21.22 -8.56
CA VAL A 145 15.00 -22.18 -9.52
C VAL A 145 14.00 -23.08 -8.81
N ILE A 146 12.92 -23.46 -9.49
CA ILE A 146 12.01 -24.51 -9.04
C ILE A 146 12.34 -25.79 -9.81
N GLU A 147 12.44 -26.90 -9.09
CA GLU A 147 12.71 -28.22 -9.64
C GLU A 147 11.60 -29.18 -9.21
N ILE A 148 10.89 -29.79 -10.15
CA ILE A 148 9.95 -30.90 -9.89
C ILE A 148 10.68 -32.19 -10.22
N VAL A 149 10.75 -33.12 -9.29
CA VAL A 149 11.59 -34.31 -9.35
C VAL A 149 10.73 -35.57 -9.24
N ASP A 150 11.03 -36.52 -10.11
CA ASP A 150 10.74 -37.93 -9.89
C ASP A 150 12.07 -38.71 -9.99
N ALA A 151 12.52 -39.24 -8.86
CA ALA A 151 13.78 -39.96 -8.76
C ALA A 151 13.58 -41.42 -8.33
N MET A 152 12.42 -42.03 -8.60
CA MET A 152 12.11 -43.38 -8.12
C MET A 152 13.26 -44.38 -8.43
N ILE A 153 13.89 -44.90 -7.37
CA ILE A 153 14.86 -45.99 -7.44
C ILE A 153 14.09 -47.30 -7.29
N THR A 154 14.52 -48.32 -8.03
CA THR A 154 13.91 -49.64 -8.31
C THR A 154 13.42 -50.50 -7.13
N GLU A 155 13.35 -49.99 -5.91
CA GLU A 155 12.76 -50.67 -4.75
C GLU A 155 11.30 -50.26 -4.57
N TYR A 156 10.41 -51.19 -4.94
CA TYR A 156 8.98 -51.11 -4.66
C TYR A 156 8.77 -50.93 -3.15
N THR A 157 8.41 -49.72 -2.73
CA THR A 157 7.84 -49.47 -1.41
C THR A 157 6.35 -49.78 -1.46
N PRO A 158 5.85 -50.84 -0.78
CA PRO A 158 4.43 -51.15 -0.78
C PRO A 158 3.61 -49.96 -0.24
N ASN A 159 2.47 -49.67 -0.88
CA ASN A 159 1.52 -48.62 -0.50
C ASN A 159 2.00 -47.17 -0.67
N THR A 160 2.96 -46.90 -1.56
CA THR A 160 3.34 -45.53 -1.93
C THR A 160 3.02 -45.22 -3.39
N LEU A 161 2.60 -43.99 -3.68
CA LEU A 161 2.45 -43.55 -5.07
C LEU A 161 3.82 -43.19 -5.65
N PRO A 162 4.22 -43.79 -6.78
CA PRO A 162 5.55 -43.59 -7.39
C PRO A 162 5.55 -42.43 -8.38
N HIS A 163 4.83 -41.35 -8.06
CA HIS A 163 4.69 -40.21 -8.96
C HIS A 163 4.40 -38.93 -8.18
N ILE A 164 4.68 -37.78 -8.76
CA ILE A 164 4.28 -36.47 -8.27
C ILE A 164 3.31 -35.80 -9.24
N LEU A 165 2.36 -35.06 -8.68
CA LEU A 165 1.55 -34.09 -9.42
C LEU A 165 1.79 -32.69 -8.86
N VAL A 166 1.99 -31.71 -9.74
CA VAL A 166 2.19 -30.30 -9.38
C VAL A 166 1.32 -29.42 -10.27
N ASP A 167 0.71 -28.40 -9.65
CA ASP A 167 -0.17 -27.48 -10.33
C ASP A 167 -0.12 -26.07 -9.68
N ASN A 168 -0.50 -25.03 -10.43
CA ASN A 168 -0.73 -23.65 -10.03
C ASN A 168 0.33 -23.04 -9.08
N ILE A 169 1.56 -22.88 -9.59
CA ILE A 169 2.66 -22.20 -8.90
C ILE A 169 2.46 -20.68 -9.01
N VAL A 170 2.25 -20.01 -7.88
CA VAL A 170 1.91 -18.58 -7.78
C VAL A 170 2.83 -17.86 -6.79
N PHE A 171 3.40 -16.74 -7.21
CA PHE A 171 4.18 -15.85 -6.34
C PHE A 171 3.29 -14.72 -5.83
N SER A 172 3.25 -14.52 -4.50
CA SER A 172 2.33 -13.56 -3.87
C SER A 172 2.95 -12.84 -2.68
N ASP A 173 2.51 -11.60 -2.44
CA ASP A 173 2.79 -10.87 -1.21
C ASP A 173 1.88 -11.31 -0.04
N PHE A 174 0.93 -12.22 -0.31
CA PHE A 174 -0.06 -12.71 0.64
C PHE A 174 0.08 -14.20 0.87
N LYS A 175 0.04 -14.60 2.15
CA LYS A 175 0.10 -16.00 2.57
C LYS A 175 -1.07 -16.81 2.01
N ASP A 176 -2.25 -16.22 2.03
CA ASP A 176 -3.46 -16.81 1.50
C ASP A 176 -3.88 -16.14 0.19
N ALA A 177 -4.51 -16.93 -0.69
CA ALA A 177 -5.02 -16.43 -1.95
C ALA A 177 -6.05 -15.34 -1.66
N ARG A 178 -5.95 -14.20 -2.35
CA ARG A 178 -6.99 -13.16 -2.26
C ARG A 178 -8.28 -13.61 -2.90
N GLU A 179 -8.19 -14.51 -3.88
CA GLU A 179 -9.31 -15.11 -4.57
C GLU A 179 -9.07 -16.62 -4.75
N GLU A 180 -10.11 -17.43 -4.62
CA GLU A 180 -10.11 -18.88 -4.84
C GLU A 180 -11.26 -19.18 -5.81
N VAL A 181 -10.96 -19.78 -6.96
CA VAL A 181 -11.99 -20.27 -7.88
C VAL A 181 -12.62 -21.49 -7.22
N PHE A 182 -13.90 -21.37 -6.91
CA PHE A 182 -14.70 -22.47 -6.36
C PHE A 182 -15.22 -23.37 -7.48
N GLU A 183 -15.69 -22.79 -8.58
CA GLU A 183 -16.17 -23.49 -9.76
C GLU A 183 -16.21 -22.54 -10.97
N ASP A 184 -15.52 -22.90 -12.05
CA ASP A 184 -15.53 -22.20 -13.35
C ASP A 184 -16.16 -23.07 -14.46
N PHE A 185 -16.58 -24.31 -14.14
CA PHE A 185 -17.17 -25.28 -15.06
C PHE A 185 -16.30 -25.69 -16.25
N GLU A 186 -15.03 -25.30 -16.29
CA GLU A 186 -14.11 -25.54 -17.42
C GLU A 186 -13.74 -27.02 -17.59
N SER A 187 -13.95 -27.83 -16.56
CA SER A 187 -13.83 -29.29 -16.66
C SER A 187 -14.81 -29.92 -17.67
N GLY A 188 -15.84 -29.19 -18.10
CA GLY A 188 -16.87 -29.67 -19.01
C GLY A 188 -17.80 -30.71 -18.38
N SER A 189 -17.80 -30.85 -17.05
CA SER A 189 -18.64 -31.78 -16.30
C SER A 189 -19.13 -31.19 -14.97
N TYR A 190 -20.33 -31.57 -14.53
CA TYR A 190 -20.85 -31.22 -13.21
C TYR A 190 -20.38 -32.18 -12.10
N GLY A 191 -19.38 -33.04 -12.33
CA GLY A 191 -19.04 -34.18 -11.45
C GLY A 191 -18.80 -33.87 -9.96
N ASN A 192 -18.51 -32.61 -9.60
CA ASN A 192 -18.38 -32.16 -8.21
C ASN A 192 -19.69 -31.67 -7.55
N TRP A 193 -20.78 -31.62 -8.32
CA TRP A 193 -22.09 -31.13 -7.94
C TRP A 193 -23.11 -32.27 -7.93
N LYS A 194 -24.06 -32.20 -7.01
CA LYS A 194 -25.24 -33.05 -7.05
C LYS A 194 -26.21 -32.46 -8.08
N VAL A 195 -26.44 -33.20 -9.15
CA VAL A 195 -27.43 -32.86 -10.19
C VAL A 195 -28.78 -33.49 -9.82
N GLU A 196 -29.84 -32.70 -9.83
CA GLU A 196 -31.22 -33.13 -9.62
C GLU A 196 -32.12 -32.60 -10.76
N GLY A 197 -33.06 -33.41 -11.22
CA GLY A 197 -33.93 -33.05 -12.35
C GLY A 197 -33.24 -33.22 -13.72
N GLU A 198 -33.82 -32.59 -14.74
CA GLU A 198 -33.46 -32.81 -16.16
C GLU A 198 -32.82 -31.58 -16.82
N ALA A 199 -32.84 -30.42 -16.16
CA ALA A 199 -32.39 -29.16 -16.74
C ALA A 199 -30.86 -29.08 -16.94
N PHE A 200 -30.08 -29.66 -16.01
CA PHE A 200 -28.62 -29.57 -16.01
C PHE A 200 -27.98 -30.87 -16.51
N GLU A 201 -27.88 -31.04 -17.83
CA GLU A 201 -27.28 -32.23 -18.45
C GLU A 201 -25.75 -32.20 -18.34
N VAL A 202 -25.12 -31.22 -18.98
CA VAL A 202 -23.67 -30.95 -18.97
C VAL A 202 -23.41 -29.44 -19.05
N PRO A 203 -22.25 -28.94 -18.59
CA PRO A 203 -21.82 -27.59 -18.91
C PRO A 203 -21.81 -27.36 -20.42
N ARG A 204 -22.16 -26.15 -20.85
CA ARG A 204 -22.26 -25.79 -22.28
C ARG A 204 -21.22 -24.74 -22.63
N ASN A 205 -20.86 -24.69 -23.91
CA ASN A 205 -19.91 -23.77 -24.51
C ASN A 205 -20.56 -23.03 -25.68
N ARG A 206 -19.84 -22.07 -26.27
CA ARG A 206 -20.33 -21.25 -27.40
C ARG A 206 -20.80 -22.07 -28.62
N THR A 207 -20.34 -23.31 -28.81
CA THR A 207 -20.65 -24.12 -30.00
C THR A 207 -21.78 -25.13 -29.80
N ASN A 208 -22.23 -25.37 -28.57
CA ASN A 208 -23.26 -26.36 -28.25
C ASN A 208 -24.48 -25.77 -27.49
N VAL A 209 -24.71 -24.46 -27.66
CA VAL A 209 -25.91 -23.76 -27.18
C VAL A 209 -26.93 -23.62 -28.32
N TYR A 210 -28.20 -23.91 -28.03
CA TYR A 210 -29.28 -23.88 -29.00
C TYR A 210 -29.74 -22.43 -29.29
N TYR A 211 -29.85 -22.10 -30.58
CA TYR A 211 -30.40 -20.84 -31.09
C TYR A 211 -31.89 -20.71 -30.71
N PRO A 212 -32.41 -19.53 -30.27
CA PRO A 212 -31.90 -18.17 -30.51
C PRO A 212 -31.10 -17.55 -29.36
N LEU A 213 -30.70 -18.33 -28.35
CA LEU A 213 -29.90 -17.79 -27.26
C LEU A 213 -28.46 -17.58 -27.73
N THR A 214 -27.94 -16.36 -27.57
CA THR A 214 -26.52 -16.04 -27.74
C THR A 214 -25.93 -15.73 -26.37
N PRO A 215 -25.45 -16.75 -25.63
CA PRO A 215 -24.75 -16.52 -24.37
C PRO A 215 -23.51 -15.66 -24.60
N ASP A 216 -23.35 -14.66 -23.76
CA ASP A 216 -22.18 -13.78 -23.79
C ASP A 216 -21.79 -13.35 -22.37
N GLY A 217 -20.54 -12.91 -22.20
CA GLY A 217 -20.01 -12.46 -20.91
C GLY A 217 -19.60 -13.57 -19.93
N PHE A 218 -19.58 -14.84 -20.36
CA PHE A 218 -18.90 -15.93 -19.64
C PHE A 218 -17.39 -15.92 -19.98
N ASN A 219 -16.57 -16.46 -19.08
CA ASN A 219 -15.13 -16.61 -19.29
C ASN A 219 -14.80 -18.06 -19.63
N GLY A 220 -13.62 -18.30 -20.20
CA GLY A 220 -13.25 -19.66 -20.60
C GLY A 220 -14.12 -20.22 -21.73
N LYS A 221 -14.33 -21.54 -21.71
CA LYS A 221 -15.05 -22.29 -22.74
C LYS A 221 -16.42 -22.73 -22.26
N PHE A 222 -16.58 -23.09 -20.99
CA PHE A 222 -17.78 -23.75 -20.46
C PHE A 222 -18.45 -22.91 -19.37
N PHE A 223 -19.75 -23.10 -19.20
CA PHE A 223 -20.52 -22.51 -18.11
C PHE A 223 -21.69 -23.43 -17.74
N ALA A 224 -22.23 -23.29 -16.53
CA ALA A 224 -23.42 -24.01 -16.13
C ALA A 224 -24.65 -23.45 -16.84
N PHE A 225 -25.46 -24.33 -17.42
CA PHE A 225 -26.64 -23.94 -18.20
C PHE A 225 -27.78 -24.94 -18.04
N SER A 226 -28.99 -24.43 -17.77
CA SER A 226 -30.16 -25.25 -17.44
C SER A 226 -31.19 -25.40 -18.58
N PHE A 227 -30.93 -24.87 -19.78
CA PHE A 227 -31.89 -24.91 -20.90
C PHE A 227 -32.07 -26.31 -21.53
N GLY A 228 -31.05 -27.18 -21.42
CA GLY A 228 -31.03 -28.52 -22.05
C GLY A 228 -31.22 -28.50 -23.58
N GLU A 229 -31.47 -29.66 -24.19
CA GLU A 229 -31.75 -29.78 -25.63
C GLU A 229 -33.20 -29.43 -26.04
N THR A 230 -34.13 -29.33 -25.08
CA THR A 230 -35.59 -29.33 -25.34
C THR A 230 -36.35 -28.12 -24.79
N HIS A 231 -35.72 -26.94 -24.75
CA HIS A 231 -36.31 -25.64 -24.33
C HIS A 231 -36.51 -25.49 -22.81
N ASP A 232 -36.97 -24.29 -22.39
CA ASP A 232 -37.30 -23.83 -21.03
C ASP A 232 -38.30 -24.71 -20.23
N THR A 233 -38.66 -25.91 -20.68
CA THR A 233 -39.67 -26.75 -20.02
C THR A 233 -39.10 -27.59 -18.89
N LYS A 234 -37.81 -27.96 -18.99
CA LYS A 234 -37.10 -28.78 -18.02
C LYS A 234 -36.82 -27.98 -16.75
N GLN A 235 -36.74 -28.69 -15.64
CA GLN A 235 -36.43 -28.14 -14.33
C GLN A 235 -35.36 -28.99 -13.68
N GLY A 236 -34.58 -28.38 -12.80
CA GLY A 236 -33.50 -29.06 -12.14
C GLY A 236 -32.71 -28.16 -11.22
N LYS A 237 -31.67 -28.75 -10.65
CA LYS A 237 -30.89 -28.12 -9.61
C LYS A 237 -29.48 -28.67 -9.57
N LEU A 238 -28.50 -27.79 -9.45
CA LEU A 238 -27.14 -28.14 -9.07
C LEU A 238 -26.93 -27.76 -7.62
N THR A 239 -26.45 -28.69 -6.80
CA THR A 239 -26.07 -28.42 -5.41
C THR A 239 -24.59 -28.72 -5.20
N SER A 240 -23.83 -27.73 -4.73
CA SER A 240 -22.41 -27.90 -4.45
C SER A 240 -22.18 -28.85 -3.27
N LYS A 241 -20.95 -29.34 -3.13
CA LYS A 241 -20.48 -29.86 -1.84
C LYS A 241 -20.60 -28.79 -0.75
N THR A 242 -20.77 -29.22 0.49
CA THR A 242 -20.74 -28.32 1.64
C THR A 242 -19.32 -27.79 1.85
N PHE A 243 -19.19 -26.48 2.06
CA PHE A 243 -17.94 -25.81 2.39
C PHE A 243 -18.09 -24.95 3.64
N THR A 244 -16.96 -24.53 4.22
CA THR A 244 -16.93 -23.57 5.33
C THR A 244 -16.58 -22.20 4.77
N ILE A 245 -17.33 -21.16 5.13
CA ILE A 245 -17.06 -19.79 4.67
C ILE A 245 -15.79 -19.26 5.34
N LYS A 246 -14.72 -19.11 4.55
CA LYS A 246 -13.41 -18.58 5.00
C LYS A 246 -13.15 -17.15 4.51
N TYR A 247 -13.79 -16.77 3.41
CA TYR A 247 -13.54 -15.54 2.67
C TYR A 247 -14.54 -14.43 3.03
N ASP A 248 -14.24 -13.18 2.68
CA ASP A 248 -15.13 -12.03 2.93
C ASP A 248 -16.28 -11.94 1.91
N GLY A 249 -16.08 -12.46 0.71
CA GLY A 249 -17.03 -12.36 -0.39
C GLY A 249 -17.06 -13.57 -1.31
N ILE A 250 -18.14 -13.69 -2.05
CA ILE A 250 -18.32 -14.63 -3.16
C ILE A 250 -18.75 -13.80 -4.36
N LYS A 251 -18.04 -13.88 -5.48
CA LYS A 251 -18.42 -13.26 -6.76
C LYS A 251 -18.64 -14.34 -7.81
N PHE A 252 -19.52 -14.08 -8.77
CA PHE A 252 -19.89 -15.02 -9.81
C PHE A 252 -20.52 -14.30 -10.99
N LEU A 253 -20.50 -14.95 -12.15
CA LEU A 253 -21.21 -14.55 -13.34
C LEU A 253 -22.59 -15.21 -13.37
N VAL A 254 -23.64 -14.45 -13.70
CA VAL A 254 -25.01 -14.98 -13.80
C VAL A 254 -25.80 -14.29 -14.92
N GLY A 255 -26.57 -15.08 -15.66
CA GLY A 255 -27.45 -14.67 -16.76
C GLY A 255 -28.74 -15.51 -16.82
N GLY A 256 -29.56 -15.34 -17.86
CA GLY A 256 -30.79 -16.10 -18.05
C GLY A 256 -32.00 -15.46 -17.36
N GLY A 257 -32.94 -16.29 -16.90
CA GLY A 257 -34.24 -15.89 -16.35
C GLY A 257 -34.19 -15.00 -15.12
N ARG A 258 -35.17 -14.11 -15.04
CA ARG A 258 -35.47 -13.22 -13.90
C ARG A 258 -36.71 -13.71 -13.16
N HIS A 259 -36.62 -14.93 -12.64
CA HIS A 259 -37.70 -15.56 -11.87
C HIS A 259 -37.24 -15.79 -10.42
N PRO A 260 -37.43 -14.81 -9.52
CA PRO A 260 -37.00 -14.94 -8.12
C PRO A 260 -37.50 -16.22 -7.47
N ASN A 261 -36.61 -16.90 -6.74
CA ASN A 261 -36.85 -18.18 -6.06
C ASN A 261 -37.18 -19.37 -6.99
N LYS A 262 -37.08 -19.21 -8.32
CA LYS A 262 -37.35 -20.27 -9.28
C LYS A 262 -36.20 -20.48 -10.26
N THR A 263 -35.60 -19.41 -10.76
CA THR A 263 -34.49 -19.45 -11.71
C THR A 263 -33.39 -18.55 -11.17
N CYS A 264 -32.56 -19.11 -10.30
CA CYS A 264 -31.64 -18.34 -9.46
C CYS A 264 -30.45 -19.17 -8.96
N ILE A 265 -29.33 -18.49 -8.68
CA ILE A 265 -28.26 -19.02 -7.83
C ILE A 265 -28.50 -18.55 -6.39
N ASN A 266 -28.39 -19.47 -5.45
CA ASN A 266 -28.61 -19.30 -4.03
C ASN A 266 -27.35 -19.63 -3.22
N LEU A 267 -27.10 -18.89 -2.14
CA LEU A 267 -26.21 -19.32 -1.06
C LEU A 267 -27.07 -19.76 0.12
N LEU A 268 -26.87 -21.01 0.56
CA LEU A 268 -27.50 -21.55 1.74
C LEU A 268 -26.48 -21.66 2.86
N VAL A 269 -26.75 -21.04 4.01
CA VAL A 269 -25.96 -21.17 5.25
C VAL A 269 -26.81 -21.90 6.27
N ASN A 270 -26.31 -23.01 6.82
CA ASN A 270 -27.06 -23.90 7.71
C ASN A 270 -28.48 -24.21 7.18
N ASP A 271 -28.55 -24.65 5.92
CA ASP A 271 -29.79 -25.02 5.21
C ASP A 271 -30.77 -23.87 4.91
N SER A 272 -30.47 -22.63 5.31
CA SER A 272 -31.31 -21.46 5.02
C SER A 272 -30.72 -20.62 3.90
N ILE A 273 -31.55 -20.20 2.93
CA ILE A 273 -31.13 -19.28 1.86
C ILE A 273 -30.83 -17.92 2.49
N VAL A 274 -29.57 -17.47 2.41
CA VAL A 274 -29.13 -16.15 2.89
C VAL A 274 -28.90 -15.16 1.76
N PHE A 275 -28.64 -15.66 0.54
CA PHE A 275 -28.58 -14.86 -0.68
C PHE A 275 -29.21 -15.61 -1.84
N SER A 276 -29.81 -14.86 -2.77
CA SER A 276 -30.36 -15.35 -4.03
C SER A 276 -30.14 -14.31 -5.12
N GLN A 277 -29.83 -14.75 -6.33
CA GLN A 277 -29.59 -13.88 -7.47
C GLN A 277 -30.11 -14.52 -8.75
N THR A 278 -30.86 -13.74 -9.54
CA THR A 278 -31.38 -14.14 -10.86
C THR A 278 -30.57 -13.50 -11.99
N GLY A 279 -30.81 -13.96 -13.22
CA GLY A 279 -30.48 -13.23 -14.44
C GLY A 279 -31.44 -12.06 -14.71
N GLN A 280 -31.50 -11.60 -15.96
CA GLN A 280 -32.27 -10.43 -16.40
C GLN A 280 -33.24 -10.69 -17.56
N ASN A 281 -33.56 -11.96 -17.84
CA ASN A 281 -34.24 -12.42 -19.06
C ASN A 281 -33.43 -12.06 -20.32
N ASP A 282 -32.13 -12.35 -20.28
CA ASP A 282 -31.22 -12.18 -21.42
C ASP A 282 -30.09 -13.23 -21.44
N GLY A 283 -29.38 -13.27 -22.57
CA GLY A 283 -28.22 -14.14 -22.80
C GLY A 283 -26.93 -13.67 -22.11
N GLN A 284 -26.94 -12.55 -21.36
CA GLN A 284 -25.70 -11.96 -20.86
C GLN A 284 -25.42 -12.33 -19.40
N LEU A 285 -24.31 -13.04 -19.19
CA LEU A 285 -23.75 -13.25 -17.87
C LEU A 285 -23.07 -11.97 -17.37
N ARG A 286 -23.34 -11.61 -16.11
CA ARG A 286 -22.78 -10.41 -15.49
C ARG A 286 -22.29 -10.70 -14.09
N TRP A 287 -21.21 -10.02 -13.71
CA TRP A 287 -20.66 -10.12 -12.37
C TRP A 287 -21.66 -9.68 -11.31
N LYS A 288 -21.84 -10.54 -10.32
CA LYS A 288 -22.54 -10.30 -9.07
C LYS A 288 -21.63 -10.70 -7.92
N GLN A 289 -21.91 -10.15 -6.74
CA GLN A 289 -21.14 -10.44 -5.55
C GLN A 289 -22.04 -10.45 -4.31
N TRP A 290 -21.67 -11.27 -3.35
CA TRP A 290 -22.25 -11.34 -2.02
C TRP A 290 -21.19 -11.07 -0.97
N ASP A 291 -21.55 -10.28 0.04
CA ASP A 291 -20.75 -10.09 1.24
C ASP A 291 -21.09 -11.19 2.25
N VAL A 292 -20.19 -12.14 2.39
CA VAL A 292 -20.38 -13.31 3.27
C VAL A 292 -19.61 -13.18 4.57
N THR A 293 -18.98 -12.03 4.83
CA THR A 293 -18.25 -11.74 6.07
C THR A 293 -19.04 -12.11 7.34
N PRO A 294 -20.35 -11.80 7.45
CA PRO A 294 -21.14 -12.15 8.65
C PRO A 294 -21.28 -13.66 8.89
N PHE A 295 -21.05 -14.49 7.88
CA PHE A 295 -21.23 -15.94 7.92
C PHE A 295 -19.91 -16.70 8.02
N LYS A 296 -18.77 -16.02 8.22
CA LYS A 296 -17.45 -16.65 8.37
C LYS A 296 -17.45 -17.73 9.46
N GLY A 297 -16.85 -18.87 9.14
CA GLY A 297 -16.78 -20.07 9.98
C GLY A 297 -18.02 -20.97 9.91
N GLN A 298 -19.11 -20.54 9.29
CA GLN A 298 -20.33 -21.35 9.16
C GLN A 298 -20.26 -22.26 7.93
N LYS A 299 -21.03 -23.36 7.97
CA LYS A 299 -21.18 -24.27 6.83
C LYS A 299 -22.18 -23.71 5.82
N ALA A 300 -21.83 -23.79 4.55
CA ALA A 300 -22.64 -23.31 3.45
C ALA A 300 -22.61 -24.27 2.26
N ARG A 301 -23.56 -24.08 1.34
CA ARG A 301 -23.58 -24.67 0.00
C ARG A 301 -24.15 -23.68 -1.00
N ILE A 302 -23.76 -23.82 -2.25
CA ILE A 302 -24.33 -23.06 -3.37
C ILE A 302 -25.33 -23.97 -4.08
N GLU A 303 -26.46 -23.38 -4.45
CA GLU A 303 -27.51 -24.05 -5.22
C GLU A 303 -27.80 -23.22 -6.48
N ILE A 304 -27.77 -23.86 -7.64
CA ILE A 304 -28.19 -23.24 -8.92
C ILE A 304 -29.51 -23.92 -9.28
N LEU A 305 -30.59 -23.15 -9.24
CA LEU A 305 -31.96 -23.64 -9.34
C LEU A 305 -32.61 -23.19 -10.65
N ASP A 306 -33.31 -24.13 -11.28
CA ASP A 306 -34.27 -23.85 -12.33
C ASP A 306 -35.57 -24.63 -12.10
N HIS A 307 -36.64 -23.91 -11.75
CA HIS A 307 -37.93 -24.45 -11.37
C HIS A 307 -39.07 -23.67 -12.05
N PHE A 308 -38.83 -23.17 -13.27
CA PHE A 308 -39.81 -22.41 -14.04
C PHE A 308 -39.90 -22.92 -15.48
N SER A 309 -41.09 -23.39 -15.89
CA SER A 309 -41.29 -23.97 -17.24
C SER A 309 -41.84 -22.99 -18.29
N GLY A 310 -41.58 -21.69 -18.14
CA GLY A 310 -42.07 -20.64 -19.05
C GLY A 310 -40.93 -19.89 -19.74
N GLY A 311 -41.22 -18.80 -20.46
CA GLY A 311 -40.18 -18.04 -21.15
C GLY A 311 -39.05 -17.58 -20.23
N TRP A 312 -37.81 -17.80 -20.67
CA TRP A 312 -36.59 -17.62 -19.85
C TRP A 312 -36.56 -18.53 -18.61
N GLY A 313 -37.15 -19.72 -18.70
CA GLY A 313 -37.03 -20.80 -17.73
C GLY A 313 -35.68 -21.50 -17.84
N HIS A 314 -34.61 -20.72 -17.70
CA HIS A 314 -33.24 -21.21 -17.64
C HIS A 314 -32.32 -20.22 -16.92
N ILE A 315 -31.24 -20.72 -16.34
CA ILE A 315 -30.18 -19.93 -15.72
C ILE A 315 -28.82 -20.29 -16.32
N MET A 316 -27.95 -19.28 -16.38
CA MET A 316 -26.54 -19.44 -16.70
C MET A 316 -25.70 -18.96 -15.53
N VAL A 317 -24.70 -19.74 -15.12
CA VAL A 317 -23.77 -19.38 -14.04
C VAL A 317 -22.35 -19.76 -14.46
N ASP A 318 -21.41 -18.89 -14.13
CA ASP A 318 -20.00 -19.10 -14.40
C ASP A 318 -19.12 -18.45 -13.31
N ASP A 319 -17.84 -18.82 -13.25
CA ASP A 319 -16.79 -18.24 -12.39
C ASP A 319 -17.21 -17.93 -10.95
N ILE A 320 -17.62 -18.95 -10.21
CA ILE A 320 -17.86 -18.81 -8.78
C ILE A 320 -16.50 -18.68 -8.08
N ILE A 321 -16.22 -17.51 -7.53
CA ILE A 321 -14.94 -17.16 -6.93
C ILE A 321 -15.16 -16.63 -5.51
N PHE A 322 -14.46 -17.21 -4.54
CA PHE A 322 -14.38 -16.69 -3.18
C PHE A 322 -13.27 -15.67 -3.08
N PHE A 323 -13.45 -14.59 -2.33
CA PHE A 323 -12.43 -13.55 -2.21
C PHE A 323 -12.39 -12.86 -0.86
N ASN A 324 -11.21 -12.41 -0.45
CA ASN A 324 -11.07 -11.50 0.69
C ASN A 324 -11.11 -10.06 0.20
N LYS A 325 -11.89 -9.23 0.87
CA LYS A 325 -11.91 -7.79 0.61
C LYS A 325 -10.52 -7.26 0.94
N PRO A 326 -9.98 -6.31 0.15
CA PRO A 326 -8.74 -5.67 0.52
C PRO A 326 -8.95 -5.00 1.88
N VAL A 327 -8.21 -5.43 2.91
CA VAL A 327 -8.17 -4.72 4.19
C VAL A 327 -7.75 -3.27 3.89
N PRO A 328 -8.61 -2.27 4.11
CA PRO A 328 -8.21 -0.89 3.97
C PRO A 328 -7.31 -0.58 5.16
N TYR A 329 -6.00 -0.56 4.95
CA TYR A 329 -5.07 -0.01 5.93
C TYR A 329 -5.30 1.49 5.98
N ASN A 330 -6.25 1.92 6.81
CA ASN A 330 -6.53 3.33 7.07
C ASN A 330 -5.47 3.94 8.00
N ILE A 331 -4.20 3.60 7.80
CA ILE A 331 -3.08 4.17 8.55
C ILE A 331 -3.08 5.70 8.43
N TRP A 332 -3.60 6.21 7.31
CA TRP A 332 -3.86 7.63 7.07
C TRP A 332 -4.81 8.26 8.07
N ILE A 333 -5.86 7.56 8.51
CA ILE A 333 -6.78 8.08 9.53
C ILE A 333 -6.03 8.21 10.87
N TYR A 334 -5.26 7.21 11.25
CA TYR A 334 -4.47 7.24 12.48
C TYR A 334 -3.36 8.31 12.43
N LEU A 335 -2.70 8.48 11.29
CA LEU A 335 -1.71 9.53 11.08
C LEU A 335 -2.32 10.94 11.13
N VAL A 336 -3.48 11.14 10.51
CA VAL A 336 -4.22 12.41 10.58
C VAL A 336 -4.63 12.72 12.02
N VAL A 337 -5.14 11.73 12.76
CA VAL A 337 -5.49 11.89 14.18
C VAL A 337 -4.25 12.22 15.01
N ALA A 338 -3.12 11.55 14.78
CA ALA A 338 -1.86 11.84 15.48
C ALA A 338 -1.36 13.26 15.19
N VAL A 339 -1.42 13.71 13.94
CA VAL A 339 -1.05 15.08 13.56
C VAL A 339 -1.97 16.11 14.23
N ILE A 340 -3.29 15.87 14.23
CA ILE A 340 -4.26 16.74 14.92
C ILE A 340 -3.94 16.81 16.42
N ALA A 341 -3.66 15.68 17.06
CA ALA A 341 -3.30 15.63 18.47
C ALA A 341 -2.02 16.43 18.78
N VAL A 342 -0.99 16.31 17.94
CA VAL A 342 0.26 17.09 18.07
C VAL A 342 -0.01 18.59 17.89
N VAL A 343 -0.81 18.99 16.90
CA VAL A 343 -1.17 20.40 16.66
C VAL A 343 -1.94 20.96 17.85
N ILE A 344 -2.95 20.24 18.36
CA ILE A 344 -3.69 20.62 19.57
C ILE A 344 -2.73 20.77 20.75
N GLY A 345 -1.83 19.81 20.96
CA GLY A 345 -0.81 19.86 22.01
C GLY A 345 0.07 21.11 21.92
N ILE A 346 0.54 21.47 20.72
CA ILE A 346 1.32 22.70 20.48
C ILE A 346 0.49 23.95 20.78
N LEU A 347 -0.78 24.00 20.37
CA LEU A 347 -1.67 25.14 20.62
C LEU A 347 -1.95 25.32 22.12
N LEU A 348 -2.19 24.23 22.85
CA LEU A 348 -2.36 24.24 24.30
C LEU A 348 -1.08 24.68 25.02
N LEU A 349 0.09 24.18 24.59
CA LEU A 349 1.39 24.58 25.14
C LEU A 349 1.68 26.06 24.89
N ARG A 350 1.39 26.57 23.69
CA ARG A 350 1.49 28.01 23.37
C ARG A 350 0.57 28.84 24.25
N ARG A 351 -0.67 28.40 24.45
CA ARG A 351 -1.63 29.08 25.32
C ARG A 351 -1.16 29.10 26.77
N TYR A 352 -0.59 27.99 27.26
CA TYR A 352 -0.02 27.89 28.60
C TYR A 352 1.19 28.83 28.78
N ILE A 353 2.15 28.82 27.85
CA ILE A 353 3.31 29.74 27.86
C ILE A 353 2.88 31.21 27.78
N PHE A 354 1.85 31.52 26.98
CA PHE A 354 1.29 32.88 26.91
C PHE A 354 0.66 33.31 28.23
N HIS A 355 -0.07 32.43 28.92
CA HIS A 355 -0.61 32.71 30.25
C HIS A 355 0.48 32.93 31.29
N LEU A 356 1.56 32.14 31.27
CA LEU A 356 2.72 32.35 32.13
C LEU A 356 3.39 33.73 31.89
N ARG A 357 3.52 34.16 30.63
CA ARG A 357 4.06 35.49 30.28
C ARG A 357 3.15 36.66 30.68
N LYS A 358 1.83 36.46 30.71
CA LYS A 358 0.86 37.51 31.07
C LYS A 358 0.85 37.82 32.58
N GLY A 359 1.42 36.93 33.41
CA GLY A 359 1.53 37.10 34.87
C GLY A 359 2.55 38.13 35.33
N SER A 360 3.47 38.57 34.47
CA SER A 360 4.51 39.56 34.81
C SER A 360 4.33 40.87 34.04
N LYS A 361 3.23 41.59 34.29
CA LYS A 361 3.18 43.03 33.99
C LYS A 361 4.00 43.76 35.07
N VAL A 362 5.25 44.06 34.76
CA VAL A 362 6.08 44.95 35.58
C VAL A 362 5.40 46.32 35.63
N LYS A 363 4.88 46.72 36.80
CA LYS A 363 4.36 48.07 37.04
C LYS A 363 5.55 49.05 36.94
N VAL A 364 5.53 49.93 35.95
CA VAL A 364 6.44 51.07 35.87
C VAL A 364 5.85 52.18 36.74
N SER A 365 6.61 52.65 37.72
CA SER A 365 6.20 53.78 38.55
C SER A 365 6.42 55.12 37.83
N GLU A 366 5.65 56.13 38.19
CA GLU A 366 5.75 57.49 37.63
C GLU A 366 7.15 58.10 37.84
N VAL A 367 7.77 57.83 38.99
CA VAL A 367 9.13 58.25 39.34
C VAL A 367 10.19 57.63 38.43
N GLU A 368 10.05 56.36 38.06
CA GLU A 368 11.00 55.70 37.15
C GLU A 368 10.88 56.25 35.72
N MET A 369 9.67 56.63 35.30
CA MET A 369 9.42 57.23 34.00
C MET A 369 10.05 58.63 33.90
N GLU A 370 9.89 59.45 34.94
CA GLU A 370 10.54 60.76 35.04
C GLU A 370 12.07 60.65 35.01
N LYS A 371 12.63 59.71 35.79
CA LYS A 371 14.08 59.43 35.77
C LYS A 371 14.58 59.00 34.40
N PHE A 372 13.85 58.14 33.70
CA PHE A 372 14.24 57.69 32.37
C PHE A 372 14.25 58.83 31.34
N GLU A 373 13.24 59.70 31.35
CA GLU A 373 13.22 60.85 30.45
C GLU A 373 14.33 61.86 30.79
N LYS A 374 14.64 62.06 32.08
CA LYS A 374 15.77 62.90 32.49
C LYS A 374 17.10 62.34 31.97
N VAL A 375 17.36 61.04 32.14
CA VAL A 375 18.57 60.38 31.64
C VAL A 375 18.68 60.50 30.11
N LYS A 376 17.58 60.29 29.38
CA LYS A 376 17.55 60.46 27.93
C LYS A 376 17.88 61.91 27.52
N ALA A 377 17.23 62.89 28.15
CA ALA A 377 17.46 64.30 27.86
C ALA A 377 18.93 64.69 28.10
N SER A 378 19.52 64.29 29.23
CA SER A 378 20.93 64.60 29.53
C SER A 378 21.91 63.98 28.50
N ILE A 379 21.65 62.76 28.04
CA ILE A 379 22.46 62.12 26.99
C ILE A 379 22.32 62.83 25.64
N GLU A 380 21.09 63.23 25.27
CA GLU A 380 20.82 63.91 24.00
C GLU A 380 21.39 65.33 23.97
N GLU A 381 21.19 66.12 25.03
CA GLU A 381 21.62 67.51 25.16
C GLU A 381 23.15 67.66 25.26
N SER A 382 23.81 66.76 25.99
CA SER A 382 25.28 66.77 26.10
C SER A 382 25.97 66.45 24.77
N GLY A 383 25.28 65.75 23.86
CA GLY A 383 25.88 65.26 22.62
C GLY A 383 26.98 64.22 22.85
N ILE A 384 27.05 63.62 24.05
CA ILE A 384 28.13 62.72 24.45
C ILE A 384 28.27 61.49 23.53
N TYR A 385 27.15 61.06 22.92
CA TYR A 385 27.13 59.97 21.93
C TYR A 385 27.98 60.26 20.68
N LYS A 386 28.37 61.51 20.42
CA LYS A 386 29.24 61.89 19.29
C LYS A 386 30.74 61.64 19.58
N ASP A 387 31.10 61.36 20.83
CA ASP A 387 32.47 60.98 21.19
C ASP A 387 32.77 59.54 20.72
N GLN A 388 33.90 59.38 20.03
CA GLN A 388 34.39 58.09 19.54
C GLN A 388 35.05 57.26 20.65
N ASN A 389 35.55 57.91 21.71
CA ASN A 389 36.22 57.29 22.84
C ASN A 389 35.35 57.24 24.09
N LEU A 390 34.02 57.26 23.88
CA LEU A 390 33.03 57.27 24.95
C LEU A 390 33.21 56.09 25.92
N SER A 391 33.53 56.42 27.17
CA SER A 391 33.61 55.49 28.29
C SER A 391 32.30 55.45 29.09
N ILE A 392 32.09 54.38 29.86
CA ILE A 392 30.92 54.27 30.72
C ILE A 392 30.89 55.37 31.79
N ASP A 393 32.05 55.72 32.36
CA ASP A 393 32.17 56.73 33.42
C ASP A 393 31.67 58.11 32.96
N GLN A 394 32.00 58.52 31.73
CA GLN A 394 31.50 59.78 31.16
C GLN A 394 29.98 59.76 30.98
N ILE A 395 29.38 58.60 30.69
CA ILE A 395 27.93 58.46 30.57
C ILE A 395 27.29 58.58 31.96
N LEU A 396 27.88 57.97 32.99
CA LEU A 396 27.38 58.06 34.37
C LEU A 396 27.42 59.50 34.89
N GLU A 397 28.50 60.24 34.58
CA GLU A 397 28.65 61.64 34.94
C GLU A 397 27.57 62.52 34.28
N VAL A 398 27.31 62.33 32.99
CA VAL A 398 26.27 63.07 32.26
C VAL A 398 24.86 62.69 32.70
N ALA A 399 24.60 61.40 32.92
CA ALA A 399 23.27 60.91 33.27
C ALA A 399 22.91 61.17 34.74
N GLY A 400 23.89 61.36 35.63
CA GLY A 400 23.69 61.59 37.06
C GLY A 400 23.04 60.42 37.79
N GLU A 401 23.20 59.19 37.27
CA GLU A 401 22.60 57.95 37.80
C GLU A 401 23.62 56.79 37.73
N SER A 402 23.39 55.74 38.52
CA SER A 402 24.28 54.56 38.53
C SER A 402 24.11 53.70 37.27
N GLU A 403 25.15 52.95 36.89
CA GLU A 403 25.10 52.03 35.74
C GLU A 403 23.97 51.00 35.87
N GLU A 404 23.75 50.47 37.07
CA GLU A 404 22.66 49.54 37.37
C GLU A 404 21.29 50.17 37.13
N ASN A 405 21.08 51.41 37.60
CA ASN A 405 19.84 52.15 37.39
C ASN A 405 19.61 52.45 35.91
N ILE A 406 20.64 52.88 35.18
CA ILE A 406 20.52 53.19 33.75
C ILE A 406 20.16 51.93 32.97
N ASN A 407 20.87 50.82 33.18
CA ASN A 407 20.56 49.56 32.51
C ASN A 407 19.15 49.07 32.85
N MET A 408 18.76 49.14 34.12
CA MET A 408 17.40 48.80 34.55
C MET A 408 16.35 49.67 33.84
N LEU A 409 16.53 50.99 33.77
CA LEU A 409 15.57 51.90 33.15
C LEU A 409 15.46 51.66 31.62
N PHE A 410 16.59 51.47 30.94
CA PHE A 410 16.60 51.17 29.49
C PHE A 410 15.94 49.82 29.19
N ASP A 411 16.19 48.78 29.99
CA ASP A 411 15.58 47.46 29.80
C ASP A 411 14.07 47.46 30.14
N LYS A 412 13.70 48.09 31.27
CA LYS A 412 12.33 48.09 31.81
C LYS A 412 11.40 49.00 31.01
N ILE A 413 11.84 50.23 30.74
CA ILE A 413 11.04 51.30 30.15
C ILE A 413 11.36 51.43 28.65
N GLY A 414 12.64 51.62 28.31
CA GLY A 414 13.09 51.80 26.94
C GLY A 414 12.95 50.57 26.04
N ARG A 415 12.79 49.37 26.65
CA ARG A 415 12.76 48.06 25.96
C ARG A 415 13.97 47.86 25.02
N THR A 416 15.10 48.44 25.37
CA THR A 416 16.34 48.44 24.61
C THR A 416 17.52 48.55 25.56
N SER A 417 18.75 48.30 25.11
CA SER A 417 19.94 48.58 25.91
C SER A 417 20.41 50.03 25.72
N LEU A 418 21.10 50.58 26.72
CA LEU A 418 21.77 51.88 26.62
C LEU A 418 22.66 51.95 25.36
N THR A 419 23.43 50.90 25.08
CA THR A 419 24.29 50.81 23.90
C THR A 419 23.49 50.92 22.59
N ASN A 420 22.34 50.25 22.50
CA ASN A 420 21.49 50.32 21.32
C ASN A 420 20.87 51.72 21.14
N TYR A 421 20.50 52.37 22.25
CA TYR A 421 19.99 53.74 22.22
C TYR A 421 21.05 54.75 21.79
N LEU A 422 22.27 54.68 22.35
CA LEU A 422 23.39 55.52 21.89
C LEU A 422 23.66 55.32 20.39
N ASN A 423 23.68 54.07 19.94
CA ASN A 423 23.84 53.72 18.53
C ASN A 423 22.73 54.29 17.64
N TYR A 424 21.48 54.31 18.13
CA TYR A 424 20.37 54.96 17.45
C TYR A 424 20.61 56.48 17.31
N LEU A 425 21.02 57.16 18.39
CA LEU A 425 21.34 58.60 18.36
C LEU A 425 22.48 58.91 17.38
N ARG A 426 23.53 58.09 17.36
CA ARG A 426 24.63 58.21 16.39
C ARG A 426 24.15 58.07 14.94
N VAL A 427 23.21 57.16 14.66
CA VAL A 427 22.61 57.03 13.33
C VAL A 427 21.76 58.23 12.96
N GLU A 428 20.97 58.77 13.89
CA GLU A 428 20.16 59.97 13.64
C GLU A 428 21.03 61.21 13.39
N GLU A 429 22.11 61.38 14.16
CA GLU A 429 23.07 62.46 13.91
C GLU A 429 23.78 62.30 12.56
N PHE A 430 24.13 61.08 12.17
CA PHE A 430 24.67 60.81 10.85
C PHE A 430 23.69 61.21 9.74
N LYS A 431 22.42 60.83 9.87
CA LYS A 431 21.37 61.22 8.91
C LYS A 431 21.20 62.74 8.86
N ARG A 432 21.31 63.43 10.00
CA ARG A 432 21.25 64.90 10.06
C ARG A 432 22.43 65.52 9.31
N LEU A 433 23.66 65.07 9.59
CA LEU A 433 24.88 65.56 8.92
C LEU A 433 24.86 65.29 7.41
N LEU A 434 24.34 64.13 6.99
CA LEU A 434 24.24 63.76 5.58
C LEU A 434 23.26 64.65 4.80
N LYS A 435 22.21 65.17 5.46
CA LYS A 435 21.21 66.05 4.82
C LYS A 435 21.64 67.52 4.77
N ASP A 436 22.72 67.90 5.45
CA ASP A 436 23.22 69.27 5.47
C ASP A 436 24.00 69.55 4.17
N PRO A 437 23.56 70.51 3.32
CA PRO A 437 24.23 70.82 2.05
C PRO A 437 25.69 71.24 2.21
N ASN A 438 26.08 71.77 3.37
CA ASN A 438 27.47 72.16 3.63
C ASN A 438 28.41 70.96 3.77
N ASN A 439 27.86 69.75 3.89
CA ASN A 439 28.63 68.53 4.11
C ASN A 439 28.76 67.65 2.85
N GLU A 440 28.29 68.10 1.68
CA GLU A 440 28.33 67.31 0.44
C GLU A 440 29.75 66.91 0.01
N ALA A 441 30.75 67.74 0.32
CA ALA A 441 32.17 67.49 0.01
C ALA A 441 32.83 66.48 0.98
N TYR A 442 32.20 66.15 2.11
CA TYR A 442 32.77 65.22 3.08
C TYR A 442 32.45 63.77 2.74
N THR A 443 33.39 62.87 3.07
CA THR A 443 33.20 61.44 2.85
C THR A 443 32.18 60.86 3.84
N MET A 444 31.49 59.79 3.44
CA MET A 444 30.57 59.05 4.33
C MET A 444 31.27 58.57 5.61
N MET A 445 32.57 58.28 5.54
CA MET A 445 33.34 57.86 6.70
C MET A 445 33.59 59.03 7.65
N TYR A 446 33.96 60.21 7.13
CA TYR A 446 34.14 61.40 7.95
C TYR A 446 32.85 61.81 8.68
N LEU A 447 31.69 61.72 8.03
CA LEU A 447 30.41 62.00 8.68
C LEU A 447 30.08 60.95 9.76
N ALA A 448 30.40 59.67 9.54
CA ALA A 448 30.22 58.62 10.55
C ALA A 448 31.14 58.84 11.76
N GLU A 449 32.38 59.27 11.54
CA GLU A 449 33.32 59.65 12.58
C GLU A 449 32.80 60.85 13.40
N LYS A 450 32.24 61.87 12.75
CA LYS A 450 31.60 63.01 13.43
C LYS A 450 30.35 62.63 14.22
N SER A 451 29.71 61.52 13.87
CA SER A 451 28.60 60.95 14.63
C SER A 451 29.04 59.96 15.70
N GLY A 452 30.33 59.83 16.01
CA GLY A 452 30.84 59.00 17.12
C GLY A 452 31.13 57.54 16.77
N PHE A 453 31.19 57.17 15.49
CA PHE A 453 31.64 55.83 15.09
C PHE A 453 33.17 55.79 14.93
N SER A 454 33.82 54.84 15.61
CA SER A 454 35.27 54.63 15.54
C SER A 454 35.72 53.72 14.38
N SER A 455 34.78 53.05 13.69
CA SER A 455 35.12 52.17 12.56
C SER A 455 33.99 52.01 11.54
N LYS A 456 34.38 51.82 10.27
CA LYS A 456 33.48 51.58 9.14
C LYS A 456 32.60 50.35 9.36
N THR A 457 33.18 49.26 9.87
CA THR A 457 32.47 48.00 10.13
C THR A 457 31.37 48.18 11.18
N SER A 458 31.66 48.89 12.27
CA SER A 458 30.66 49.17 13.32
C SER A 458 29.54 50.06 12.78
N PHE A 459 29.89 51.13 12.07
CA PHE A 459 28.94 52.04 11.43
C PHE A 459 27.98 51.30 10.49
N TYR A 460 28.49 50.54 9.52
CA TYR A 460 27.64 49.85 8.55
C TYR A 460 26.70 48.83 9.21
N ARG A 461 27.19 48.10 10.21
CA ARG A 461 26.39 47.11 10.95
C ARG A 461 25.26 47.78 11.72
N VAL A 462 25.58 48.82 12.49
CA VAL A 462 24.61 49.56 13.32
C VAL A 462 23.60 50.29 12.43
N PHE A 463 24.05 50.98 11.39
CA PHE A 463 23.18 51.71 10.47
C PHE A 463 22.17 50.78 9.79
N LYS A 464 22.61 49.59 9.35
CA LYS A 464 21.71 48.58 8.77
C LYS A 464 20.72 48.02 9.78
N ALA A 465 21.17 47.78 11.02
CA ALA A 465 20.28 47.30 12.08
C ALA A 465 19.19 48.33 12.44
N VAL A 466 19.53 49.63 12.45
CA VAL A 466 18.59 50.71 12.79
C VAL A 466 17.66 51.06 11.62
N THR A 467 18.16 51.05 10.37
CA THR A 467 17.42 51.58 9.21
C THR A 467 16.91 50.51 8.23
N ASN A 468 17.28 49.24 8.43
CA ASN A 468 17.09 48.14 7.47
C ASN A 468 17.72 48.39 6.08
N ARG A 469 18.62 49.38 5.96
CA ARG A 469 19.32 49.75 4.72
C ARG A 469 20.79 50.03 5.00
N THR A 470 21.65 49.87 4.02
CA THR A 470 23.05 50.31 4.13
C THR A 470 23.15 51.83 4.02
N PRO A 471 24.20 52.47 4.57
CA PRO A 471 24.42 53.90 4.43
C PRO A 471 24.41 54.39 2.98
N SER A 472 24.98 53.61 2.06
CA SER A 472 25.03 53.92 0.62
C SER A 472 23.65 53.87 -0.03
N GLU A 473 22.83 52.87 0.29
CA GLU A 473 21.44 52.79 -0.17
C GLU A 473 20.60 53.95 0.38
N TYR A 474 20.84 54.33 1.63
CA TYR A 474 20.17 55.47 2.25
C TYR A 474 20.54 56.79 1.56
N LYS A 475 21.83 57.06 1.31
CA LYS A 475 22.27 58.25 0.56
C LYS A 475 21.63 58.31 -0.83
N LYS A 476 21.66 57.20 -1.57
CA LYS A 476 21.03 57.10 -2.91
C LYS A 476 19.53 57.40 -2.86
N SER A 477 18.83 57.02 -1.79
CA SER A 477 17.41 57.32 -1.62
C SER A 477 17.09 58.79 -1.35
N LEU A 478 18.10 59.60 -1.00
CA LEU A 478 17.98 61.05 -0.84
C LEU A 478 18.24 61.81 -2.16
N GLY A 479 18.56 61.12 -3.26
CA GLY A 479 18.83 61.75 -4.57
C GLY A 479 20.18 62.46 -4.66
N GLN A 480 21.10 62.18 -3.73
CA GLN A 480 22.47 62.71 -3.66
C GLN A 480 23.54 61.67 -4.02
#